data_AF-A0A8B9J7W5-F1
#
_entry.id   AF-A0A8B9J7W5-F1
#
_cell.length_a   1.000
_cell.length_b   1.000
_cell.length_c   1.000
_cell.angle_alpha   90.00
_cell.angle_beta   90.00
_cell.angle_gamma   90.00
#
_symmetry.space_group_name_H-M   'P 1'
#
loop_
_entity.id
_entity.type
_entity.pdbx_description
1 polymer ?
#
loop_
_entity_poly.entity_id
_entity_poly.type
_entity_poly.pdbx_seq_one_letter_code
_entity_poly.pdbx_strand_id
1 'polypeptide(L)'
;MLRELLILALVLLRVEGGKPSIGYCDHSSCFTAHAGTLDFNSAQKSCESKRGSLMTVRTPEANSLISNLLTGFSGHFWIGLIHRGESCSDPSLDLKGYTWITGDEPSLTFFENWKNKDSVCSQRCVSITKDDPQWAERHCNDATDVEGYLCEHQNTNKCTQLTSESSVLYETPFGFSKHDLGEVPHSSNATRLDLGTKYICLEGEWLKAPWNCEVYKGGCEHDCDKRNNSYICTCPPGYKLESNAVSCGKAQDDPCHKAGCSHSCLSKGKDYACLCGSGFALDVDGKTCKDINEYDDECESGPCDHSCNNTIGSYHCECWEGYKVSSEDRHICALYCPQWECPAVDCDPNNPFQCNCPRGFILEERPTGLICTDIDECEMLYCDQHCRNIIGGYICSCDEGFTVFGSTKCLKTDIVNGSGTSTTIDLFTPISLTPTEIPSSMSTAGLAGTIVVCSAVVMFLMACLVLHLMKCCRTIENLILAKSCNEDVHDLQQVTTGK
;
A
#
# COMPACT_ATOMS: atom_id res chain seq x y z
N MET A 1 1.82 13.59 -8.04
CA MET A 1 2.57 12.94 -6.94
C MET A 1 1.97 11.62 -6.45
N LEU A 2 0.79 11.16 -6.93
CA LEU A 2 0.34 9.75 -6.69
C LEU A 2 1.01 8.71 -7.57
N ARG A 3 1.72 9.15 -8.61
CA ARG A 3 2.38 8.27 -9.57
C ARG A 3 3.64 7.63 -9.01
N GLU A 4 4.19 8.17 -7.92
CA GLU A 4 5.45 7.71 -7.31
C GLU A 4 5.24 6.84 -6.07
N LEU A 5 4.06 6.92 -5.42
CA LEU A 5 3.68 6.04 -4.31
C LEU A 5 3.35 4.61 -4.74
N LEU A 6 3.05 4.36 -6.03
CA LEU A 6 2.80 3.01 -6.53
C LEU A 6 4.08 2.20 -6.77
N ILE A 7 5.23 2.88 -6.86
CA ILE A 7 6.51 2.26 -7.27
C ILE A 7 7.30 1.77 -6.04
N LEU A 8 7.11 2.40 -4.87
CA LEU A 8 7.83 2.05 -3.64
C LEU A 8 7.36 0.73 -2.99
N ALA A 9 6.16 0.24 -3.30
CA ALA A 9 5.64 -1.01 -2.73
C ALA A 9 6.27 -2.29 -3.34
N LEU A 10 7.17 -2.17 -4.33
CA LEU A 10 7.87 -3.29 -4.94
C LEU A 10 9.23 -3.60 -4.29
N VAL A 11 9.67 -2.79 -3.33
CA VAL A 11 10.99 -2.93 -2.70
C VAL A 11 10.81 -2.95 -1.18
N LEU A 12 10.44 -4.12 -0.65
CA LEU A 12 10.91 -4.71 0.62
C LEU A 12 9.90 -5.75 1.12
N LEU A 13 10.14 -7.00 0.73
CA LEU A 13 10.06 -8.23 1.53
C LEU A 13 10.50 -9.36 0.58
N ARG A 14 11.82 -9.50 0.36
CA ARG A 14 12.34 -10.78 -0.15
C ARG A 14 12.28 -11.77 1.02
N VAL A 15 11.10 -12.38 1.20
CA VAL A 15 11.11 -13.78 1.63
C VAL A 15 11.82 -14.51 0.49
N GLU A 16 12.89 -15.25 0.78
CA GLU A 16 13.56 -16.13 -0.18
C GLU A 16 12.63 -17.29 -0.57
N GLY A 17 11.53 -16.98 -1.26
CA GLY A 17 10.80 -17.92 -2.08
C GLY A 17 11.52 -18.00 -3.42
N GLY A 18 11.88 -19.22 -3.84
CA GLY A 18 12.54 -19.45 -5.13
C GLY A 18 11.79 -18.76 -6.29
N LYS A 19 12.52 -18.41 -7.35
CA LYS A 19 11.86 -17.98 -8.60
C LYS A 19 10.88 -19.09 -9.03
N PRO A 20 9.61 -18.79 -9.38
CA PRO A 20 8.73 -19.82 -9.91
C PRO A 20 9.34 -20.39 -11.18
N SER A 21 9.43 -21.71 -11.27
CA SER A 21 10.03 -22.33 -12.45
C SER A 21 9.09 -22.31 -13.64
N ILE A 22 7.76 -22.30 -13.40
CA ILE A 22 6.72 -22.40 -14.44
C ILE A 22 5.47 -21.61 -14.01
N GLY A 23 4.83 -20.93 -14.96
CA GLY A 23 3.54 -20.26 -14.75
C GLY A 23 2.66 -20.23 -15.99
N TYR A 24 1.36 -20.03 -15.78
CA TYR A 24 0.33 -19.99 -16.80
C TYR A 24 -0.71 -18.94 -16.43
N CYS A 25 -1.20 -18.19 -17.42
CA CYS A 25 -2.29 -17.23 -17.21
C CYS A 25 -3.46 -17.56 -18.11
N ASP A 26 -4.66 -17.43 -17.56
CA ASP A 26 -5.94 -17.46 -18.27
C ASP A 26 -6.67 -16.11 -18.17
N HIS A 27 -7.89 -16.08 -18.71
CA HIS A 27 -8.74 -14.91 -18.82
C HIS A 27 -8.99 -14.14 -17.50
N SER A 28 -8.80 -14.73 -16.32
CA SER A 28 -9.05 -14.07 -15.03
C SER A 28 -7.93 -14.24 -14.00
N SER A 29 -7.16 -15.32 -14.12
CA SER A 29 -6.19 -15.74 -13.09
C SER A 29 -4.85 -16.14 -13.72
N CYS A 30 -3.79 -15.97 -12.93
CA CYS A 30 -2.47 -16.49 -13.23
C CYS A 30 -2.04 -17.49 -12.16
N PHE A 31 -1.52 -18.62 -12.59
CA PHE A 31 -1.09 -19.72 -11.75
C PHE A 31 0.42 -19.90 -11.86
N THR A 32 1.08 -20.15 -10.72
CA THR A 32 2.53 -20.30 -10.65
C THR A 32 2.92 -21.47 -9.76
N ALA A 33 3.93 -22.22 -10.16
CA ALA A 33 4.53 -23.28 -9.36
C ALA A 33 5.89 -22.82 -8.82
N HIS A 34 6.06 -22.91 -7.50
CA HIS A 34 7.30 -22.56 -6.81
C HIS A 34 7.89 -23.84 -6.19
N ALA A 35 9.17 -24.08 -6.44
CA ALA A 35 9.92 -25.09 -5.70
C ALA A 35 10.43 -24.51 -4.39
N GLY A 36 10.37 -25.32 -3.34
CA GLY A 36 10.83 -24.97 -2.00
C GLY A 36 10.07 -25.74 -0.93
N THR A 37 10.82 -26.31 0.00
CA THR A 37 10.28 -27.03 1.16
C THR A 37 9.81 -26.02 2.21
N LEU A 38 8.57 -25.51 2.05
CA LEU A 38 7.91 -24.62 3.01
C LEU A 38 6.74 -25.33 3.68
N ASP A 39 6.49 -25.01 4.96
CA ASP A 39 5.22 -25.34 5.59
C ASP A 39 4.08 -24.57 4.93
N PHE A 40 2.85 -25.02 5.16
CA PHE A 40 1.67 -24.47 4.50
C PHE A 40 1.48 -22.96 4.73
N ASN A 41 1.71 -22.48 5.96
CA ASN A 41 1.50 -21.07 6.29
C ASN A 41 2.57 -20.18 5.66
N SER A 42 3.82 -20.65 5.63
CA SER A 42 4.91 -19.97 4.93
C SER A 42 4.69 -19.93 3.43
N ALA A 43 4.19 -21.02 2.84
CA ALA A 43 3.81 -21.07 1.42
C ALA A 43 2.68 -20.08 1.09
N GLN A 44 1.65 -20.00 1.94
CA GLN A 44 0.57 -19.01 1.80
C GLN A 44 1.08 -17.58 1.83
N LYS A 45 1.91 -17.22 2.83
CA LYS A 45 2.54 -15.90 2.92
C LYS A 45 3.38 -15.57 1.68
N SER A 46 4.07 -16.57 1.12
CA SER A 46 4.82 -16.39 -0.11
C SER A 46 3.91 -16.03 -1.29
N CYS A 47 2.73 -16.64 -1.42
CA CYS A 47 1.78 -16.27 -2.47
C CYS A 47 1.21 -14.86 -2.24
N GLU A 48 0.89 -14.51 -0.98
CA GLU A 48 0.35 -13.19 -0.59
C GLU A 48 1.30 -12.04 -0.91
N SER A 49 2.62 -12.23 -0.70
CA SER A 49 3.63 -11.23 -1.08
C SER A 49 3.64 -10.87 -2.57
N LYS A 50 3.06 -11.71 -3.42
CA LYS A 50 2.92 -11.51 -4.87
C LYS A 50 1.47 -11.21 -5.29
N ARG A 51 0.62 -10.75 -4.35
CA ARG A 51 -0.81 -10.45 -4.56
C ARG A 51 -1.63 -11.66 -5.02
N GLY A 52 -1.31 -12.83 -4.48
CA GLY A 52 -2.05 -14.06 -4.71
C GLY A 52 -2.33 -14.82 -3.43
N SER A 53 -2.79 -16.06 -3.58
CA SER A 53 -2.99 -17.02 -2.49
C SER A 53 -2.56 -18.41 -2.97
N LEU A 54 -2.48 -19.39 -2.08
CA LEU A 54 -2.33 -20.77 -2.51
C LEU A 54 -3.48 -21.16 -3.44
N MET A 55 -3.13 -21.84 -4.53
CA MET A 55 -4.04 -22.12 -5.63
C MET A 55 -5.28 -22.87 -5.16
N THR A 56 -6.44 -22.45 -5.66
CA THR A 56 -7.71 -23.14 -5.44
C THR A 56 -8.05 -24.04 -6.62
N VAL A 57 -8.67 -25.19 -6.35
CA VAL A 57 -8.99 -26.21 -7.36
C VAL A 57 -10.50 -26.46 -7.33
N ARG A 58 -11.26 -25.47 -7.83
CA ARG A 58 -12.73 -25.49 -7.77
C ARG A 58 -13.42 -26.19 -8.94
N THR A 59 -12.70 -26.37 -10.05
CA THR A 59 -13.24 -26.95 -11.30
C THR A 59 -12.31 -28.01 -11.91
N PRO A 60 -12.83 -28.91 -12.77
CA PRO A 60 -12.00 -29.87 -13.50
C PRO A 60 -10.92 -29.19 -14.38
N GLU A 61 -11.23 -28.01 -14.93
CA GLU A 61 -10.29 -27.23 -15.75
C GLU A 61 -9.09 -26.78 -14.91
N ALA A 62 -9.33 -26.20 -13.72
CA ALA A 62 -8.27 -25.83 -12.79
C ALA A 62 -7.42 -27.05 -12.39
N ASN A 63 -8.05 -28.21 -12.18
CA ASN A 63 -7.34 -29.45 -11.89
C ASN A 63 -6.45 -29.92 -13.06
N SER A 64 -6.92 -29.78 -14.30
CA SER A 64 -6.14 -30.17 -15.48
C SER A 64 -4.86 -29.33 -15.66
N LEU A 65 -4.88 -28.06 -15.24
CA LEU A 65 -3.74 -27.15 -15.33
C LEU A 65 -2.54 -27.58 -14.47
N ILE A 66 -2.79 -28.27 -13.36
CA ILE A 66 -1.76 -28.74 -12.42
C ILE A 66 -0.70 -29.57 -13.14
N SER A 67 -1.13 -30.49 -14.02
CA SER A 67 -0.22 -31.37 -14.76
C SER A 67 0.79 -30.59 -15.62
N ASN A 68 0.35 -29.48 -16.20
CA ASN A 68 1.18 -28.58 -17.00
C ASN A 68 2.10 -27.74 -16.12
N LEU A 69 1.57 -27.16 -15.04
CA LEU A 69 2.34 -26.34 -14.08
C LEU A 69 3.46 -27.12 -13.40
N LEU A 70 3.23 -28.41 -13.11
CA LEU A 70 4.19 -29.29 -12.46
C LEU A 70 5.09 -30.06 -13.45
N THR A 71 5.14 -29.67 -14.72
CA THR A 71 6.01 -30.31 -15.70
C THR A 71 7.48 -30.15 -15.31
N GLY A 72 8.21 -31.25 -15.15
CA GLY A 72 9.62 -31.24 -14.73
C GLY A 72 9.83 -31.21 -13.22
N PHE A 73 8.75 -31.24 -12.44
CA PHE A 73 8.79 -31.42 -10.99
C PHE A 73 8.39 -32.85 -10.59
N SER A 74 8.87 -33.26 -9.43
CA SER A 74 8.50 -34.49 -8.72
C SER A 74 8.16 -34.15 -7.27
N GLY A 75 7.33 -34.96 -6.62
CA GLY A 75 6.94 -34.76 -5.21
C GLY A 75 5.62 -34.00 -5.03
N HIS A 76 5.33 -33.64 -3.78
CA HIS A 76 4.06 -33.02 -3.41
C HIS A 76 4.13 -31.49 -3.45
N PHE A 77 3.01 -30.86 -3.78
CA PHE A 77 2.85 -29.41 -3.84
C PHE A 77 1.61 -28.98 -3.03
N TRP A 78 1.76 -27.96 -2.20
CA TRP A 78 0.62 -27.39 -1.45
C TRP A 78 -0.39 -26.68 -2.37
N ILE A 79 -1.68 -26.85 -2.06
CA ILE A 79 -2.80 -26.07 -2.60
C ILE A 79 -3.59 -25.43 -1.45
N GLY A 80 -4.41 -24.42 -1.72
CA GLY A 80 -5.02 -23.56 -0.71
C GLY A 80 -6.22 -24.15 0.03
N LEU A 81 -6.18 -25.43 0.42
CA LEU A 81 -7.28 -26.13 1.11
C LEU A 81 -6.84 -26.60 2.49
N ILE A 82 -7.58 -26.19 3.53
CA ILE A 82 -7.23 -26.43 4.93
C ILE A 82 -8.44 -26.85 5.76
N HIS A 83 -8.21 -27.75 6.71
CA HIS A 83 -9.13 -28.11 7.77
C HIS A 83 -8.57 -27.60 9.10
N ARG A 84 -9.36 -26.80 9.82
CA ARG A 84 -8.92 -26.12 11.06
C ARG A 84 -8.93 -27.03 12.28
N GLY A 85 -9.65 -28.15 12.24
CA GLY A 85 -9.65 -29.15 13.32
C GLY A 85 -10.56 -28.83 14.50
N GLU A 86 -11.53 -27.92 14.34
CA GLU A 86 -12.52 -27.60 15.39
C GLU A 86 -13.52 -28.76 15.61
N SER A 87 -13.79 -29.53 14.56
CA SER A 87 -14.54 -30.78 14.57
C SER A 87 -13.84 -31.82 13.68
N CYS A 88 -14.26 -33.09 13.74
CA CYS A 88 -13.75 -34.10 12.80
C CYS A 88 -14.32 -33.85 11.40
N SER A 89 -13.50 -34.02 10.38
CA SER A 89 -13.94 -33.92 8.99
C SER A 89 -15.01 -34.97 8.69
N ASP A 90 -16.08 -34.58 8.02
CA ASP A 90 -17.21 -35.45 7.71
C ASP A 90 -17.25 -35.77 6.22
N PRO A 91 -17.01 -37.02 5.80
CA PRO A 91 -17.00 -37.42 4.38
C PRO A 91 -18.33 -37.22 3.64
N SER A 92 -19.42 -36.97 4.37
CA SER A 92 -20.76 -36.70 3.80
C SER A 92 -21.00 -35.21 3.50
N LEU A 93 -20.17 -34.32 4.04
CA LEU A 93 -20.22 -32.88 3.75
C LEU A 93 -19.40 -32.53 2.51
N ASP A 94 -19.77 -31.42 1.87
CA ASP A 94 -18.94 -30.81 0.82
C ASP A 94 -17.52 -30.58 1.34
N LEU A 95 -16.52 -30.86 0.48
CA LEU A 95 -15.10 -30.76 0.81
C LEU A 95 -14.70 -31.42 2.15
N LYS A 96 -15.50 -32.36 2.66
CA LYS A 96 -15.30 -33.01 3.97
C LYS A 96 -15.25 -32.03 5.16
N GLY A 97 -15.77 -30.80 5.03
CA GLY A 97 -15.61 -29.73 6.02
C GLY A 97 -14.28 -28.96 5.95
N TYR A 98 -13.50 -29.14 4.89
CA TYR A 98 -12.35 -28.29 4.58
C TYR A 98 -12.82 -26.97 3.95
N THR A 99 -12.02 -25.92 4.13
CA THR A 99 -12.29 -24.59 3.61
C THR A 99 -11.12 -24.11 2.76
N TRP A 100 -11.40 -23.42 1.65
CA TRP A 100 -10.37 -22.73 0.89
C TRP A 100 -9.76 -21.59 1.71
N ILE A 101 -8.48 -21.32 1.49
CA ILE A 101 -7.74 -20.27 2.22
C ILE A 101 -8.26 -18.86 1.90
N THR A 102 -8.95 -18.72 0.77
CA THR A 102 -9.67 -17.52 0.35
C THR A 102 -10.94 -17.24 1.15
N GLY A 103 -11.43 -18.20 1.94
CA GLY A 103 -12.57 -18.01 2.84
C GLY A 103 -13.94 -17.93 2.16
N ASP A 104 -14.01 -18.27 0.87
CA ASP A 104 -15.23 -18.30 0.09
C ASP A 104 -16.12 -19.51 0.41
N GLU A 105 -17.42 -19.37 0.13
CA GLU A 105 -18.43 -20.39 0.42
C GLU A 105 -18.14 -21.74 -0.28
N PRO A 106 -18.23 -22.88 0.42
CA PRO A 106 -17.99 -24.20 -0.18
C PRO A 106 -18.83 -24.50 -1.43
N SER A 107 -20.02 -23.90 -1.51
CA SER A 107 -20.95 -24.01 -2.65
C SER A 107 -20.41 -23.50 -3.99
N LEU A 108 -19.31 -22.72 -3.98
CA LEU A 108 -18.60 -22.27 -5.18
C LEU A 108 -17.65 -23.33 -5.75
N THR A 109 -17.55 -24.49 -5.09
CA THR A 109 -16.68 -25.61 -5.50
C THR A 109 -17.51 -26.72 -6.14
N PHE A 110 -17.23 -27.03 -7.41
CA PHE A 110 -17.96 -28.06 -8.18
C PHE A 110 -17.11 -29.29 -8.48
N PHE A 111 -15.96 -29.41 -7.83
CA PHE A 111 -14.98 -30.45 -8.08
C PHE A 111 -14.37 -30.94 -6.77
N GLU A 112 -14.22 -32.25 -6.62
CA GLU A 112 -13.47 -32.89 -5.54
C GLU A 112 -12.61 -34.04 -6.09
N ASN A 113 -11.42 -34.24 -5.53
CA ASN A 113 -10.51 -35.30 -5.99
C ASN A 113 -9.74 -35.96 -4.83
N TRP A 114 -10.42 -36.26 -3.72
CA TRP A 114 -9.80 -36.86 -2.54
C TRP A 114 -9.14 -38.21 -2.82
N LYS A 115 -7.88 -38.36 -2.35
CA LYS A 115 -7.17 -39.65 -2.36
C LYS A 115 -7.78 -40.64 -1.36
N ASN A 116 -8.20 -40.12 -0.21
CA ASN A 116 -8.86 -40.90 0.84
C ASN A 116 -10.08 -40.13 1.39
N LYS A 117 -11.15 -40.87 1.68
CA LYS A 117 -12.39 -40.34 2.27
C LYS A 117 -12.50 -40.61 3.78
N ASP A 118 -11.42 -40.97 4.46
CA ASP A 118 -11.41 -41.15 5.92
C ASP A 118 -11.69 -39.84 6.68
N SER A 119 -12.25 -39.97 7.89
CA SER A 119 -12.47 -38.85 8.80
C SER A 119 -11.19 -38.49 9.56
N VAL A 120 -10.90 -37.19 9.65
CA VAL A 120 -9.70 -36.66 10.31
C VAL A 120 -10.09 -35.62 11.35
N CYS A 121 -9.62 -35.80 12.58
CA CYS A 121 -9.98 -34.97 13.74
C CYS A 121 -8.85 -34.02 14.18
N SER A 122 -8.00 -33.59 13.25
CA SER A 122 -6.89 -32.69 13.53
C SER A 122 -6.75 -31.66 12.40
N GLN A 123 -5.96 -30.62 12.65
CA GLN A 123 -5.60 -29.68 11.58
C GLN A 123 -4.88 -30.42 10.46
N ARG A 124 -5.35 -30.22 9.22
CA ARG A 124 -4.79 -30.83 8.01
C ARG A 124 -4.78 -29.84 6.88
N CYS A 125 -3.77 -29.97 6.04
CA CYS A 125 -3.60 -29.20 4.81
C CYS A 125 -3.49 -30.17 3.64
N VAL A 126 -3.78 -29.68 2.44
CA VAL A 126 -3.89 -30.54 1.26
C VAL A 126 -2.75 -30.29 0.30
N SER A 127 -2.17 -31.39 -0.17
CA SER A 127 -1.15 -31.39 -1.22
C SER A 127 -1.58 -32.29 -2.38
N ILE A 128 -0.92 -32.09 -3.51
CA ILE A 128 -1.16 -32.82 -4.77
C ILE A 128 0.16 -33.21 -5.41
N THR A 129 0.14 -34.17 -6.33
CA THR A 129 1.30 -34.51 -7.15
C THR A 129 0.97 -34.39 -8.63
N LYS A 130 2.01 -34.34 -9.47
CA LYS A 130 1.84 -34.32 -10.92
C LYS A 130 1.23 -35.63 -11.47
N ASP A 131 1.79 -36.76 -11.04
CA ASP A 131 1.44 -38.08 -11.56
C ASP A 131 0.11 -38.60 -11.00
N ASP A 132 -0.29 -38.10 -9.84
CA ASP A 132 -1.54 -38.39 -9.15
C ASP A 132 -2.09 -37.09 -8.52
N PRO A 133 -2.89 -36.30 -9.25
CA PRO A 133 -3.41 -35.01 -8.79
C PRO A 133 -4.55 -35.16 -7.76
N GLN A 134 -4.64 -36.32 -7.10
CA GLN A 134 -5.55 -36.53 -5.99
C GLN A 134 -5.11 -35.72 -4.77
N TRP A 135 -6.10 -35.18 -4.07
CA TRP A 135 -5.93 -34.39 -2.86
C TRP A 135 -5.53 -35.31 -1.71
N ALA A 136 -4.29 -35.15 -1.25
CA ALA A 136 -3.71 -35.91 -0.16
C ALA A 136 -3.61 -35.05 1.09
N GLU A 137 -4.22 -35.50 2.19
CA GLU A 137 -4.22 -34.79 3.47
C GLU A 137 -2.90 -34.98 4.22
N ARG A 138 -2.34 -33.89 4.72
CA ARG A 138 -1.04 -33.86 5.41
C ARG A 138 -1.08 -32.91 6.62
N HIS A 139 -0.11 -33.02 7.52
CA HIS A 139 0.04 -32.05 8.60
C HIS A 139 0.54 -30.72 8.04
N CYS A 140 -0.09 -29.61 8.40
CA CYS A 140 0.23 -28.28 7.84
C CYS A 140 1.67 -27.81 8.11
N ASN A 141 2.23 -28.22 9.25
CA ASN A 141 3.59 -27.88 9.67
C ASN A 141 4.64 -28.90 9.16
N ASP A 142 4.20 -29.97 8.50
CA ASP A 142 5.08 -31.03 8.02
C ASP A 142 5.39 -30.82 6.54
N ALA A 143 6.52 -30.19 6.27
CA ALA A 143 7.03 -29.99 4.91
C ALA A 143 7.81 -31.21 4.37
N THR A 144 7.91 -32.32 5.12
CA THR A 144 8.57 -33.55 4.63
C THR A 144 7.87 -33.99 3.33
N ASP A 145 8.62 -34.41 2.31
CA ASP A 145 8.09 -34.84 0.99
C ASP A 145 7.25 -33.79 0.22
N VAL A 146 7.21 -32.53 0.67
CA VAL A 146 6.59 -31.41 -0.05
C VAL A 146 7.68 -30.56 -0.67
N GLU A 147 7.74 -30.62 -1.99
CA GLU A 147 8.81 -30.02 -2.81
C GLU A 147 8.45 -28.60 -3.26
N GLY A 148 7.22 -28.15 -3.00
CA GLY A 148 6.78 -26.83 -3.41
C GLY A 148 5.33 -26.50 -3.11
N TYR A 149 4.84 -25.45 -3.79
CA TYR A 149 3.49 -24.94 -3.63
C TYR A 149 3.01 -24.25 -4.91
N LEU A 150 1.69 -24.26 -5.10
CA LEU A 150 1.04 -23.58 -6.22
C LEU A 150 0.38 -22.29 -5.72
N CYS A 151 0.61 -21.18 -6.42
CA CYS A 151 -0.09 -19.92 -6.16
C CYS A 151 -1.03 -19.57 -7.30
N GLU A 152 -2.17 -18.96 -6.95
CA GLU A 152 -3.12 -18.33 -7.84
C GLU A 152 -3.13 -16.81 -7.58
N HIS A 153 -3.06 -16.02 -8.65
CA HIS A 153 -2.99 -14.57 -8.65
C HIS A 153 -4.11 -13.98 -9.51
N GLN A 154 -4.68 -12.86 -9.10
CA GLN A 154 -5.69 -12.17 -9.92
C GLN A 154 -5.04 -11.47 -11.13
N ASN A 155 -5.69 -11.58 -12.29
CA ASN A 155 -5.21 -11.02 -13.56
C ASN A 155 -6.25 -10.07 -14.19
N THR A 156 -6.58 -8.99 -13.50
CA THR A 156 -7.67 -8.05 -13.89
C THR A 156 -7.28 -7.09 -15.02
N ASN A 157 -6.01 -6.67 -15.08
CA ASN A 157 -5.49 -5.74 -16.08
C ASN A 157 -4.46 -6.44 -16.97
N LYS A 158 -4.56 -6.25 -18.29
CA LYS A 158 -3.75 -6.97 -19.28
C LYS A 158 -3.27 -6.07 -20.39
N CYS A 159 -2.15 -6.42 -21.01
CA CYS A 159 -1.75 -5.88 -22.30
C CYS A 159 -2.02 -6.85 -23.42
N THR A 160 -2.20 -6.31 -24.62
CA THR A 160 -2.13 -7.09 -25.85
C THR A 160 -0.73 -7.66 -26.02
N GLN A 161 -0.60 -8.80 -26.69
CA GLN A 161 0.71 -9.33 -27.06
C GLN A 161 1.47 -8.29 -27.90
N LEU A 162 2.75 -8.11 -27.63
CA LEU A 162 3.58 -7.19 -28.38
C LEU A 162 3.77 -7.73 -29.81
N THR A 163 3.27 -7.00 -30.81
CA THR A 163 3.41 -7.37 -32.23
C THR A 163 4.88 -7.30 -32.64
N SER A 164 5.46 -8.44 -33.02
CA SER A 164 6.86 -8.56 -33.44
C SER A 164 7.03 -9.68 -34.48
N GLU A 165 7.97 -9.49 -35.41
CA GLU A 165 8.38 -10.51 -36.40
C GLU A 165 9.28 -11.60 -35.77
N SER A 166 9.66 -11.42 -34.50
CA SER A 166 10.54 -12.29 -33.72
C SER A 166 9.91 -12.64 -32.38
N SER A 167 10.32 -13.77 -31.79
CA SER A 167 9.83 -14.21 -30.48
C SER A 167 10.12 -13.19 -29.39
N VAL A 168 9.13 -12.95 -28.54
CA VAL A 168 9.22 -12.01 -27.42
C VAL A 168 9.28 -12.80 -26.13
N LEU A 169 10.29 -12.53 -25.30
CA LEU A 169 10.38 -13.08 -23.96
C LEU A 169 9.61 -12.16 -22.99
N TYR A 170 8.57 -12.69 -22.37
CA TYR A 170 7.81 -11.99 -21.34
C TYR A 170 8.27 -12.45 -19.96
N GLU A 171 8.56 -11.50 -19.08
CA GLU A 171 8.80 -11.71 -17.66
C GLU A 171 7.63 -11.09 -16.89
N THR A 172 6.90 -11.91 -16.14
CA THR A 172 5.67 -11.49 -15.47
C THR A 172 5.94 -10.98 -14.05
N PRO A 173 5.07 -10.12 -13.48
CA PRO A 173 5.19 -9.69 -12.09
C PRO A 173 5.08 -10.85 -11.08
N PHE A 174 4.50 -11.97 -11.50
CA PHE A 174 4.37 -13.19 -10.68
C PHE A 174 5.66 -14.00 -10.59
N GLY A 175 6.68 -13.62 -11.38
CA GLY A 175 8.06 -14.10 -11.29
C GLY A 175 8.47 -15.17 -12.29
N PHE A 176 7.57 -15.58 -13.20
CA PHE A 176 7.88 -16.54 -14.26
C PHE A 176 8.08 -15.84 -15.61
N SER A 177 8.83 -16.48 -16.50
CA SER A 177 9.10 -15.98 -17.85
C SER A 177 8.66 -16.97 -18.92
N LYS A 178 8.11 -16.48 -20.04
CA LYS A 178 7.63 -17.34 -21.15
C LYS A 178 7.75 -16.62 -22.50
N HIS A 179 8.03 -17.39 -23.54
CA HIS A 179 7.97 -16.92 -24.92
C HIS A 179 6.52 -16.84 -25.40
N ASP A 180 6.16 -15.73 -26.04
CA ASP A 180 4.90 -15.59 -26.78
C ASP A 180 3.66 -15.94 -25.93
N LEU A 181 3.59 -15.31 -24.75
CA LEU A 181 2.51 -15.48 -23.79
C LEU A 181 1.20 -14.96 -24.40
N GLY A 182 0.18 -15.83 -24.48
CA GLY A 182 -1.10 -15.48 -25.12
C GLY A 182 -1.87 -14.37 -24.40
N GLU A 183 -1.75 -14.29 -23.08
CA GLU A 183 -2.28 -13.18 -22.29
C GLU A 183 -1.18 -12.59 -21.42
N VAL A 184 -0.96 -11.28 -21.53
CA VAL A 184 0.13 -10.60 -20.83
C VAL A 184 -0.40 -9.84 -19.63
N PRO A 185 -0.06 -10.25 -18.39
CA PRO A 185 -0.45 -9.52 -17.19
C PRO A 185 0.11 -8.10 -17.17
N HIS A 186 -0.62 -7.19 -16.55
CA HIS A 186 -0.11 -5.85 -16.23
C HIS A 186 1.24 -5.91 -15.51
N SER A 187 2.10 -4.90 -15.74
CA SER A 187 3.47 -4.84 -15.21
C SER A 187 4.43 -5.93 -15.70
N SER A 188 4.08 -6.67 -16.77
CA SER A 188 5.02 -7.58 -17.41
C SER A 188 6.08 -6.81 -18.22
N ASN A 189 7.32 -7.27 -18.13
CA ASN A 189 8.42 -6.81 -18.97
C ASN A 189 8.51 -7.70 -20.21
N ALA A 190 8.61 -7.11 -21.39
CA ALA A 190 8.79 -7.81 -22.65
C ALA A 190 10.14 -7.46 -23.26
N THR A 191 10.93 -8.46 -23.62
CA THR A 191 12.20 -8.30 -24.32
C THR A 191 12.09 -8.89 -25.72
N ARG A 192 12.29 -8.04 -26.73
CA ARG A 192 12.42 -8.47 -28.13
C ARG A 192 13.79 -9.08 -28.35
N LEU A 193 13.85 -10.35 -28.74
CA LEU A 193 15.12 -11.09 -28.83
C LEU A 193 15.98 -10.69 -30.03
N ASP A 194 15.38 -10.14 -31.09
CA ASP A 194 16.08 -9.68 -32.29
C ASP A 194 16.80 -8.34 -32.11
N LEU A 195 16.18 -7.43 -31.36
CA LEU A 195 16.67 -6.07 -31.15
C LEU A 195 17.25 -5.85 -29.75
N GLY A 196 16.98 -6.76 -28.81
CA GLY A 196 17.29 -6.57 -27.38
C GLY A 196 16.53 -5.42 -26.74
N THR A 197 15.54 -4.82 -27.41
CA THR A 197 14.74 -3.73 -26.86
C THR A 197 13.77 -4.26 -25.81
N LYS A 198 13.62 -3.50 -24.73
CA LYS A 198 12.69 -3.83 -23.64
C LYS A 198 11.46 -2.94 -23.64
N TYR A 199 10.36 -3.50 -23.18
CA TYR A 199 9.07 -2.84 -23.02
C TYR A 199 8.46 -3.22 -21.68
N ILE A 200 7.66 -2.31 -21.11
CA ILE A 200 6.86 -2.59 -19.92
C ILE A 200 5.38 -2.34 -20.22
N CYS A 201 4.54 -3.27 -19.77
CA CYS A 201 3.08 -3.18 -19.89
C CYS A 201 2.50 -2.37 -18.72
N LEU A 202 1.96 -1.18 -19.00
CA LEU A 202 1.26 -0.35 -18.00
C LEU A 202 -0.11 0.08 -18.55
N GLU A 203 -1.17 -0.11 -17.76
CA GLU A 203 -2.54 0.30 -18.12
C GLU A 203 -3.03 -0.20 -19.50
N GLY A 204 -2.53 -1.35 -19.97
CA GLY A 204 -2.87 -1.93 -21.28
C GLY A 204 -1.99 -1.45 -22.44
N GLU A 205 -1.06 -0.53 -22.19
CA GLU A 205 -0.13 0.01 -23.18
C GLU A 205 1.31 -0.46 -22.97
N TRP A 206 2.07 -0.52 -24.07
CA TRP A 206 3.48 -0.87 -24.06
C TRP A 206 4.36 0.37 -24.10
N LEU A 207 5.12 0.60 -23.02
CA LEU A 207 6.14 1.64 -22.98
C LEU A 207 7.51 1.05 -23.33
N LYS A 208 8.18 1.63 -24.33
CA LYS A 208 9.53 1.23 -24.72
C LYS A 208 10.57 1.82 -23.76
N ALA A 209 11.56 1.03 -23.37
CA ALA A 209 12.73 1.51 -22.63
C ALA A 209 13.58 2.51 -23.47
N PRO A 210 14.27 3.47 -22.83
CA PRO A 210 14.34 3.69 -21.37
C PRO A 210 13.11 4.44 -20.83
N TRP A 211 12.47 3.90 -19.80
CA TRP A 211 11.38 4.55 -19.06
C TRP A 211 11.87 5.09 -17.71
N ASN A 212 10.96 5.52 -16.84
CA ASN A 212 11.33 6.05 -15.52
C ASN A 212 12.28 5.11 -14.75
N CYS A 213 13.44 5.63 -14.32
CA CYS A 213 14.47 4.89 -13.60
C CYS A 213 13.98 4.27 -12.29
N GLU A 214 12.97 4.84 -11.64
CA GLU A 214 12.36 4.29 -10.42
C GLU A 214 11.63 2.96 -10.67
N VAL A 215 11.16 2.74 -11.90
CA VAL A 215 10.48 1.52 -12.31
C VAL A 215 11.50 0.59 -12.96
N TYR A 216 11.86 -0.52 -12.32
CA TYR A 216 12.76 -1.54 -12.88
C TYR A 216 14.03 -0.96 -13.55
N LYS A 217 14.65 0.06 -12.93
CA LYS A 217 15.84 0.75 -13.47
C LYS A 217 15.68 1.27 -14.90
N GLY A 218 14.48 1.72 -15.26
CA GLY A 218 14.17 2.22 -16.61
C GLY A 218 14.27 1.17 -17.72
N GLY A 219 14.36 -0.12 -17.37
CA GLY A 219 14.61 -1.21 -18.31
C GLY A 219 16.09 -1.40 -18.69
N CYS A 220 16.99 -0.60 -18.12
CA CYS A 220 18.42 -0.64 -18.42
C CYS A 220 19.09 -1.93 -17.94
N GLU A 221 20.14 -2.37 -18.64
CA GLU A 221 20.94 -3.53 -18.23
C GLU A 221 21.75 -3.25 -16.95
N HIS A 222 22.27 -2.03 -16.79
CA HIS A 222 23.10 -1.66 -15.65
C HIS A 222 22.44 -0.58 -14.79
N ASP A 223 22.45 0.68 -15.24
CA ASP A 223 21.93 1.81 -14.47
C ASP A 223 21.20 2.83 -15.36
N CYS A 224 20.44 3.74 -14.74
CA CYS A 224 19.52 4.66 -15.41
C CYS A 224 19.60 6.08 -14.81
N ASP A 225 19.78 7.07 -15.68
CA ASP A 225 19.82 8.49 -15.33
C ASP A 225 18.63 9.26 -15.93
N LYS A 226 18.12 10.26 -15.22
CA LYS A 226 17.22 11.27 -15.78
C LYS A 226 18.01 12.47 -16.32
N ARG A 227 17.88 12.79 -17.61
CA ARG A 227 18.51 13.96 -18.25
C ARG A 227 17.53 14.75 -19.09
N ASN A 228 17.40 16.05 -18.87
CA ASN A 228 16.53 16.95 -19.65
C ASN A 228 15.13 16.37 -19.95
N ASN A 229 14.48 15.82 -18.93
CA ASN A 229 13.15 15.22 -19.00
C ASN A 229 13.04 13.91 -19.82
N SER A 230 14.16 13.27 -20.17
CA SER A 230 14.22 11.90 -20.68
C SER A 230 15.04 11.00 -19.77
N TYR A 231 14.91 9.69 -19.96
CA TYR A 231 15.68 8.68 -19.23
C TYR A 231 16.72 8.07 -20.18
N ILE A 232 17.92 7.83 -19.67
CA ILE A 232 19.02 7.25 -20.43
C ILE A 232 19.70 6.15 -19.62
N CYS A 233 19.98 5.04 -20.27
CA CYS A 233 20.74 3.96 -19.67
C CYS A 233 22.23 4.29 -19.66
N THR A 234 22.90 3.98 -18.56
CA THR A 234 24.34 4.10 -18.39
C THR A 234 24.97 2.72 -18.24
N CYS A 235 26.20 2.59 -18.73
CA CYS A 235 26.94 1.33 -18.76
C CYS A 235 28.15 1.38 -17.82
N PRO A 236 28.59 0.22 -17.31
CA PRO A 236 29.78 0.15 -16.48
C PRO A 236 31.04 0.50 -17.30
N PRO A 237 32.16 0.85 -16.64
CA PRO A 237 33.41 1.14 -17.32
C PRO A 237 33.85 0.04 -18.28
N GLY A 238 34.29 0.43 -19.49
CA GLY A 238 34.70 -0.50 -20.54
C GLY A 238 33.56 -1.00 -21.43
N TYR A 239 32.32 -0.59 -21.14
CA TYR A 239 31.14 -0.91 -21.93
C TYR A 239 30.49 0.37 -22.48
N LYS A 240 29.82 0.24 -23.62
CA LYS A 240 29.04 1.30 -24.26
C LYS A 240 27.63 0.82 -24.51
N LEU A 241 26.72 1.78 -24.45
CA LEU A 241 25.33 1.53 -24.77
C LEU A 241 25.21 1.07 -26.23
N GLU A 242 24.54 -0.04 -26.46
CA GLU A 242 24.27 -0.56 -27.79
C GLU A 242 23.20 0.27 -28.51
N SER A 243 23.00 -0.02 -29.80
CA SER A 243 22.01 0.67 -30.64
C SER A 243 20.56 0.53 -30.13
N ASN A 244 20.30 -0.46 -29.28
CA ASN A 244 19.01 -0.68 -28.64
C ASN A 244 18.72 0.25 -27.44
N ALA A 245 19.70 1.08 -27.06
CA ALA A 245 19.64 2.06 -25.99
C ALA A 245 19.41 1.50 -24.57
N VAL A 246 19.54 0.17 -24.38
CA VAL A 246 19.30 -0.49 -23.08
C VAL A 246 20.40 -1.46 -22.67
N SER A 247 21.08 -2.08 -23.65
CA SER A 247 22.13 -3.07 -23.42
C SER A 247 23.51 -2.45 -23.45
N CYS A 248 24.44 -3.08 -22.74
CA CYS A 248 25.83 -2.66 -22.63
C CYS A 248 26.75 -3.61 -23.39
N GLY A 249 27.23 -3.15 -24.55
CA GLY A 249 28.18 -3.87 -25.38
C GLY A 249 29.63 -3.51 -25.04
N LYS A 250 30.56 -4.45 -25.22
CA LYS A 250 31.99 -4.16 -25.04
C LYS A 250 32.46 -3.12 -26.06
N ALA A 251 33.11 -2.06 -25.61
CA ALA A 251 33.64 -1.06 -26.50
C ALA A 251 35.05 -1.46 -26.97
N GLN A 252 35.18 -1.97 -28.21
CA GLN A 252 36.45 -2.53 -28.73
C GLN A 252 37.62 -1.54 -28.77
N ASP A 253 37.36 -0.23 -28.93
CA ASP A 253 38.38 0.84 -29.04
C ASP A 253 38.34 1.85 -27.88
N ASP A 254 37.68 1.52 -26.76
CA ASP A 254 37.62 2.47 -25.65
C ASP A 254 38.87 2.40 -24.75
N PRO A 255 39.62 3.50 -24.54
CA PRO A 255 40.73 3.55 -23.59
C PRO A 255 40.32 3.13 -22.17
N CYS A 256 39.03 3.22 -21.81
CA CYS A 256 38.48 2.73 -20.56
C CYS A 256 38.55 1.20 -20.38
N HIS A 257 38.71 0.42 -21.46
CA HIS A 257 38.80 -1.04 -21.38
C HIS A 257 40.03 -1.53 -20.59
N LYS A 258 41.10 -0.72 -20.52
CA LYS A 258 42.32 -1.02 -19.73
C LYS A 258 42.57 -0.01 -18.61
N ALA A 259 41.62 0.89 -18.36
CA ALA A 259 41.81 1.99 -17.42
C ALA A 259 41.93 1.50 -15.97
N GLY A 260 41.09 0.54 -15.57
CA GLY A 260 41.06 0.02 -14.19
C GLY A 260 40.56 1.06 -13.18
N CYS A 261 39.60 1.91 -13.56
CA CYS A 261 38.94 2.85 -12.65
C CYS A 261 38.06 2.09 -11.65
N SER A 262 38.02 2.54 -10.39
CA SER A 262 37.14 1.95 -9.36
C SER A 262 35.66 2.21 -9.63
N HIS A 263 35.29 3.43 -10.01
CA HIS A 263 33.90 3.82 -10.28
C HIS A 263 33.67 4.04 -11.76
N SER A 264 33.69 5.29 -12.23
CA SER A 264 33.35 5.63 -13.62
C SER A 264 34.60 5.95 -14.44
N CYS A 265 34.54 5.74 -15.75
CA CYS A 265 35.61 6.09 -16.67
C CYS A 265 35.07 6.94 -17.82
N LEU A 266 35.75 8.05 -18.09
CA LEU A 266 35.45 8.96 -19.19
C LEU A 266 36.54 8.83 -20.28
N SER A 267 36.13 8.46 -21.49
CA SER A 267 37.03 8.51 -22.64
C SER A 267 37.29 9.96 -23.06
N LYS A 268 38.56 10.37 -23.13
CA LYS A 268 39.02 11.68 -23.58
C LYS A 268 39.87 11.52 -24.85
N GLY A 269 39.20 11.22 -25.96
CA GLY A 269 39.87 10.94 -27.24
C GLY A 269 40.57 9.59 -27.21
N LYS A 270 41.91 9.58 -27.25
CA LYS A 270 42.73 8.36 -27.09
C LYS A 270 43.13 8.07 -25.64
N ASP A 271 42.80 8.97 -24.72
CA ASP A 271 43.14 8.90 -23.30
C ASP A 271 41.88 8.67 -22.45
N TYR A 272 42.03 8.46 -21.14
CA TYR A 272 40.91 8.28 -20.21
C TYR A 272 41.08 9.10 -18.93
N ALA A 273 39.97 9.36 -18.24
CA ALA A 273 39.96 9.90 -16.89
C ALA A 273 38.99 9.07 -16.03
N CYS A 274 39.42 8.69 -14.83
CA CYS A 274 38.52 8.06 -13.87
C CYS A 274 37.76 9.13 -13.10
N LEU A 275 36.49 8.84 -12.78
CA LEU A 275 35.59 9.71 -12.05
C LEU A 275 35.00 8.93 -10.88
N CYS A 276 34.93 9.57 -9.72
CA CYS A 276 34.28 9.01 -8.55
C CYS A 276 32.84 9.52 -8.46
N GLY A 277 31.91 8.62 -8.10
CA GLY A 277 30.55 9.00 -7.71
C GLY A 277 30.54 9.87 -6.45
N SER A 278 29.38 10.47 -6.16
CA SER A 278 29.16 11.27 -4.94
C SER A 278 29.55 10.50 -3.68
N GLY A 279 30.16 11.18 -2.71
CA GLY A 279 30.68 10.57 -1.47
C GLY A 279 32.09 9.96 -1.59
N PHE A 280 32.71 10.00 -2.78
CA PHE A 280 34.05 9.44 -3.00
C PHE A 280 34.99 10.44 -3.69
N ALA A 281 36.24 10.48 -3.25
CA ALA A 281 37.32 11.24 -3.86
C ALA A 281 38.25 10.33 -4.67
N LEU A 282 38.76 10.86 -5.78
CA LEU A 282 39.73 10.16 -6.61
C LEU A 282 41.10 10.17 -5.91
N ASP A 283 41.63 8.99 -5.66
CA ASP A 283 42.91 8.78 -5.01
C ASP A 283 44.09 9.26 -5.89
N VAL A 284 45.27 9.38 -5.27
CA VAL A 284 46.50 9.86 -5.92
C VAL A 284 46.94 9.01 -7.12
N ASP A 285 46.45 7.77 -7.22
CA ASP A 285 46.70 6.88 -8.37
C ASP A 285 45.86 7.25 -9.60
N GLY A 286 44.92 8.20 -9.47
CA GLY A 286 44.03 8.68 -10.52
C GLY A 286 43.00 7.64 -10.99
N LYS A 287 42.80 6.56 -10.22
CA LYS A 287 41.96 5.42 -10.59
C LYS A 287 41.07 4.93 -9.48
N THR A 288 41.60 4.87 -8.27
CA THR A 288 40.91 4.35 -7.11
C THR A 288 40.01 5.43 -6.54
N CYS A 289 38.77 5.08 -6.24
CA CYS A 289 37.85 5.96 -5.53
C CYS A 289 37.89 5.58 -4.05
N LYS A 290 38.38 6.50 -3.23
CA LYS A 290 38.35 6.37 -1.78
C LYS A 290 37.12 7.09 -1.28
N ASP A 291 36.45 6.48 -0.32
CA ASP A 291 35.39 7.14 0.43
C ASP A 291 35.94 8.46 0.98
N ILE A 292 35.15 9.53 0.95
CA ILE A 292 35.54 10.80 1.57
C ILE A 292 35.44 10.60 3.08
N ASN A 293 36.45 9.96 3.68
CA ASN A 293 36.47 9.62 5.09
C ASN A 293 37.60 10.33 5.84
N GLU A 294 37.70 11.63 5.64
CA GLU A 294 38.57 12.46 6.46
C GLU A 294 37.74 13.06 7.61
N TYR A 295 37.09 12.17 8.39
CA TYR A 295 36.38 12.42 9.66
C TYR A 295 35.12 13.34 9.62
N ASP A 296 33.99 12.85 9.09
CA ASP A 296 32.64 13.42 9.22
C ASP A 296 32.14 14.45 8.18
N ASP A 297 32.74 14.67 7.02
CA ASP A 297 32.33 15.81 6.15
C ASP A 297 30.83 15.83 5.73
N GLU A 298 30.20 14.67 5.44
CA GLU A 298 28.76 14.61 5.14
C GLU A 298 27.89 14.84 6.40
N CYS A 299 28.30 14.32 7.57
CA CYS A 299 27.61 14.48 8.85
C CYS A 299 27.95 15.82 9.56
N GLU A 300 29.04 16.49 9.20
CA GLU A 300 29.52 17.76 9.76
C GLU A 300 28.57 18.90 9.41
N SER A 301 27.92 18.79 8.24
CA SER A 301 26.82 19.68 7.85
C SER A 301 25.58 19.55 8.76
N GLY A 302 25.54 18.57 9.65
CA GLY A 302 24.40 18.24 10.49
C GLY A 302 23.15 17.89 9.68
N PRO A 303 23.23 16.98 8.69
CA PRO A 303 22.11 16.73 7.78
C PRO A 303 20.98 15.95 8.44
N CYS A 304 21.18 15.37 9.63
CA CYS A 304 20.20 14.57 10.34
C CYS A 304 19.68 15.31 11.58
N ASP A 305 18.41 15.15 11.87
CA ASP A 305 17.72 15.74 13.03
C ASP A 305 18.24 15.20 14.38
N HIS A 306 18.55 13.90 14.43
CA HIS A 306 19.14 13.25 15.61
C HIS A 306 20.60 12.85 15.37
N SER A 307 20.87 11.57 15.11
CA SER A 307 22.23 11.05 14.91
C SER A 307 22.49 10.83 13.43
N CYS A 308 23.69 11.18 12.96
CA CYS A 308 24.16 10.91 11.60
C CYS A 308 25.27 9.87 11.67
N ASN A 309 25.13 8.78 10.91
CA ASN A 309 26.11 7.71 10.88
C ASN A 309 26.63 7.56 9.46
N ASN A 310 27.94 7.79 9.28
CA ASN A 310 28.56 7.68 7.98
C ASN A 310 28.70 6.22 7.55
N THR A 311 28.39 5.94 6.29
CA THR A 311 28.51 4.63 5.65
C THR A 311 29.42 4.74 4.43
N ILE A 312 29.92 3.62 3.92
CA ILE A 312 30.77 3.67 2.72
C ILE A 312 29.92 4.18 1.54
N GLY A 313 30.21 5.40 1.10
CA GLY A 313 29.58 6.10 -0.02
C GLY A 313 28.31 6.89 0.28
N SER A 314 27.92 7.03 1.55
CA SER A 314 26.72 7.78 1.96
C SER A 314 26.65 7.93 3.49
N TYR A 315 25.56 8.46 4.02
CA TYR A 315 25.25 8.43 5.45
C TYR A 315 23.80 7.98 5.68
N HIS A 316 23.50 7.48 6.86
CA HIS A 316 22.12 7.27 7.30
C HIS A 316 21.86 7.97 8.63
N CYS A 317 20.64 8.49 8.77
CA CYS A 317 20.19 9.10 10.01
C CYS A 317 19.64 8.03 10.96
N GLU A 318 20.04 8.08 12.22
CA GLU A 318 19.52 7.25 13.30
C GLU A 318 18.72 8.12 14.27
N CYS A 319 17.51 7.68 14.59
CA CYS A 319 16.61 8.38 15.51
C CYS A 319 16.68 7.77 16.91
N TRP A 320 16.48 8.62 17.92
CA TRP A 320 16.36 8.18 19.31
C TRP A 320 15.12 7.31 19.54
N GLU A 321 15.08 6.64 20.70
CA GLU A 321 13.94 5.80 21.10
C GLU A 321 12.63 6.61 21.12
N GLY A 322 11.55 6.02 20.58
CA GLY A 322 10.27 6.72 20.37
C GLY A 322 10.16 7.49 19.05
N TYR A 323 11.21 7.48 18.23
CA TYR A 323 11.24 8.12 16.91
C TYR A 323 11.66 7.14 15.83
N LYS A 324 11.24 7.44 14.61
CA LYS A 324 11.67 6.75 13.40
C LYS A 324 11.91 7.78 12.30
N VAL A 325 12.82 7.47 11.39
CA VAL A 325 13.10 8.31 10.22
C VAL A 325 11.78 8.54 9.48
N SER A 326 11.46 9.82 9.24
CA SER A 326 10.22 10.24 8.58
C SER A 326 10.15 9.67 7.17
N SER A 327 8.93 9.27 6.77
CA SER A 327 8.67 8.81 5.40
C SER A 327 8.72 9.94 4.37
N GLU A 328 8.59 11.19 4.80
CA GLU A 328 8.59 12.37 3.91
C GLU A 328 10.00 12.94 3.73
N ASP A 329 10.83 12.86 4.77
CA ASP A 329 12.22 13.33 4.73
C ASP A 329 13.12 12.40 5.56
N ARG A 330 14.07 11.75 4.89
CA ARG A 330 15.00 10.81 5.53
C ARG A 330 15.94 11.45 6.55
N HIS A 331 15.98 12.78 6.58
CA HIS A 331 16.79 13.59 7.49
C HIS A 331 16.05 13.91 8.79
N ILE A 332 14.72 13.78 8.84
CA ILE A 332 13.88 14.17 9.97
C ILE A 332 13.44 12.95 10.76
N CYS A 333 13.43 13.06 12.09
CA CYS A 333 12.94 12.01 12.97
C CYS A 333 11.49 12.32 13.40
N ALA A 334 10.55 11.45 13.03
CA ALA A 334 9.16 11.58 13.42
C ALA A 334 8.83 10.64 14.59
N LEU A 335 7.96 11.10 15.49
CA LEU A 335 7.42 10.28 16.57
C LEU A 335 6.82 8.98 16.01
N TYR A 336 7.12 7.85 16.65
CA TYR A 336 6.68 6.54 16.19
C TYR A 336 6.37 5.62 17.36
N CYS A 337 5.21 4.95 17.27
CA CYS A 337 4.75 3.96 18.22
C CYS A 337 4.60 2.61 17.50
N PRO A 338 5.36 1.56 17.89
CA PRO A 338 5.33 0.26 17.20
C PRO A 338 4.17 -0.65 17.64
N GLN A 339 3.39 -0.24 18.64
CA GLN A 339 2.39 -1.05 19.32
C GLN A 339 1.19 -0.16 19.71
N TRP A 340 0.08 -0.78 20.13
CA TRP A 340 -1.16 -0.07 20.49
C TRP A 340 -1.02 0.92 21.67
N GLU A 341 -0.03 0.71 22.55
CA GLU A 341 0.28 1.60 23.68
C GLU A 341 1.80 1.77 23.80
N CYS A 342 2.35 2.99 23.83
CA CYS A 342 3.77 3.22 24.08
C CYS A 342 4.01 4.39 25.05
N PRO A 343 5.19 4.49 25.70
CA PRO A 343 5.52 5.64 26.52
C PRO A 343 5.48 6.94 25.72
N ALA A 344 4.90 8.00 26.29
CA ALA A 344 4.99 9.32 25.69
C ALA A 344 6.42 9.87 25.78
N VAL A 345 6.82 10.65 24.78
CA VAL A 345 8.18 11.22 24.67
C VAL A 345 8.11 12.74 24.47
N ASP A 346 9.25 13.43 24.54
CA ASP A 346 9.35 14.91 24.57
C ASP A 346 8.45 15.58 25.62
N CYS A 347 8.47 15.04 26.83
CA CYS A 347 7.79 15.64 27.96
C CYS A 347 8.49 16.92 28.44
N ASP A 348 7.74 18.00 28.65
CA ASP A 348 8.29 19.24 29.22
C ASP A 348 8.88 18.96 30.62
N PRO A 349 10.18 19.22 30.84
CA PRO A 349 10.82 19.00 32.14
C PRO A 349 10.19 19.78 33.30
N ASN A 350 9.51 20.89 33.00
CA ASN A 350 8.84 21.77 33.98
C ASN A 350 7.34 21.48 34.09
N ASN A 351 6.78 20.72 33.16
CA ASN A 351 5.38 20.31 33.18
C ASN A 351 5.26 18.85 32.69
N PRO A 352 5.31 17.87 33.60
CA PRO A 352 5.34 16.45 33.25
C PRO A 352 4.03 15.96 32.61
N PHE A 353 2.99 16.80 32.52
CA PHE A 353 1.72 16.50 31.85
C PHE A 353 1.68 16.92 30.38
N GLN A 354 2.77 17.52 29.87
CA GLN A 354 2.86 18.02 28.51
C GLN A 354 3.89 17.20 27.73
N CYS A 355 3.44 16.10 27.13
CA CYS A 355 4.24 15.24 26.27
C CYS A 355 3.59 15.10 24.89
N ASN A 356 4.37 14.67 23.90
CA ASN A 356 3.90 14.51 22.53
C ASN A 356 3.62 13.03 22.23
N CYS A 357 2.54 12.78 21.50
CA CYS A 357 2.22 11.48 20.91
C CYS A 357 2.29 11.55 19.39
N PRO A 358 2.63 10.45 18.72
CA PRO A 358 2.50 10.36 17.26
C PRO A 358 1.05 10.56 16.82
N ARG A 359 0.85 10.95 15.55
CA ARG A 359 -0.50 11.06 14.98
C ARG A 359 -1.21 9.71 15.04
N GLY A 360 -2.52 9.73 15.32
CA GLY A 360 -3.32 8.53 15.54
C GLY A 360 -3.28 7.99 16.97
N PHE A 361 -2.58 8.68 17.88
CA PHE A 361 -2.51 8.30 19.30
C PHE A 361 -2.99 9.44 20.20
N ILE A 362 -3.59 9.07 21.33
CA ILE A 362 -4.03 9.96 22.39
C ILE A 362 -3.17 9.77 23.64
N LEU A 363 -2.87 10.87 24.32
CA LEU A 363 -2.10 10.86 25.57
C LEU A 363 -3.01 10.51 26.75
N GLU A 364 -2.71 9.41 27.44
CA GLU A 364 -3.41 8.96 28.64
C GLU A 364 -2.52 9.02 29.88
N GLU A 365 -3.08 9.50 30.99
CA GLU A 365 -2.43 9.51 32.29
C GLU A 365 -2.67 8.20 33.04
N ARG A 366 -1.60 7.48 33.35
CA ARG A 366 -1.63 6.27 34.17
C ARG A 366 -0.69 6.40 35.37
N PRO A 367 -0.89 5.62 36.45
CA PRO A 367 -0.03 5.65 37.63
C PRO A 367 1.45 5.35 37.33
N THR A 368 1.73 4.68 36.20
CA THR A 368 3.07 4.30 35.73
C THR A 368 3.74 5.37 34.85
N GLY A 369 3.03 6.45 34.52
CA GLY A 369 3.49 7.51 33.61
C GLY A 369 2.47 7.81 32.51
N LEU A 370 2.83 8.74 31.63
CA LEU A 370 2.03 9.09 30.46
C LEU A 370 2.29 8.11 29.33
N ILE A 371 1.20 7.62 28.73
CA ILE A 371 1.22 6.61 27.69
C ILE A 371 0.44 7.15 26.50
N CYS A 372 0.98 6.96 25.30
CA CYS A 372 0.28 7.17 24.05
C CYS A 372 -0.49 5.91 23.70
N THR A 373 -1.80 5.99 23.65
CA THR A 373 -2.71 4.90 23.29
C THR A 373 -3.27 5.15 21.90
N ASP A 374 -3.32 4.12 21.08
CA ASP A 374 -3.91 4.17 19.75
C ASP A 374 -5.38 4.62 19.81
N ILE A 375 -5.77 5.50 18.90
CA ILE A 375 -7.15 5.97 18.80
C ILE A 375 -7.90 4.96 17.94
N ASP A 376 -8.86 4.24 18.52
CA ASP A 376 -9.75 3.40 17.71
C ASP A 376 -10.80 4.26 17.00
N GLU A 377 -10.52 4.62 15.74
CA GLU A 377 -11.45 5.44 14.96
C GLU A 377 -12.72 4.69 14.55
N CYS A 378 -12.74 3.35 14.67
CA CYS A 378 -13.92 2.53 14.40
C CYS A 378 -14.96 2.63 15.52
N GLU A 379 -14.53 2.75 16.77
CA GLU A 379 -15.46 3.06 17.88
C GLU A 379 -16.11 4.44 17.72
N MET A 380 -15.42 5.34 17.02
CA MET A 380 -15.89 6.69 16.73
C MET A 380 -16.74 6.79 15.45
N LEU A 381 -17.07 5.65 14.81
CA LEU A 381 -17.91 5.54 13.61
C LEU A 381 -17.45 6.44 12.44
N TYR A 382 -16.13 6.55 12.24
CA TYR A 382 -15.56 7.36 11.15
C TYR A 382 -15.81 6.79 9.76
N CYS A 383 -16.04 5.47 9.63
CA CYS A 383 -16.39 4.84 8.36
C CYS A 383 -17.90 4.72 8.18
N ASP A 384 -18.35 4.91 6.95
CA ASP A 384 -19.76 4.83 6.55
C ASP A 384 -20.35 3.41 6.63
N GLN A 385 -19.53 2.38 6.37
CA GLN A 385 -19.96 0.99 6.39
C GLN A 385 -19.04 0.13 7.27
N HIS A 386 -17.98 -0.45 6.70
CA HIS A 386 -17.07 -1.30 7.46
C HIS A 386 -15.84 -0.50 7.88
N CYS A 387 -15.39 -0.74 9.12
CA CYS A 387 -14.17 -0.15 9.67
C CYS A 387 -13.28 -1.23 10.27
N ARG A 388 -11.97 -1.12 10.04
CA ARG A 388 -10.95 -1.91 10.72
C ARG A 388 -9.88 -0.99 11.31
N ASN A 389 -9.74 -1.01 12.62
CA ASN A 389 -8.71 -0.25 13.33
C ASN A 389 -7.33 -0.89 13.12
N ILE A 390 -6.29 -0.07 12.99
CA ILE A 390 -4.88 -0.45 12.85
C ILE A 390 -4.01 0.49 13.69
N ILE A 391 -2.81 0.06 14.05
CA ILE A 391 -1.91 0.90 14.86
C ILE A 391 -1.61 2.23 14.12
N GLY A 392 -2.01 3.35 14.72
CA GLY A 392 -1.87 4.71 14.22
C GLY A 392 -2.93 5.15 13.20
N GLY A 393 -4.02 4.39 13.01
CA GLY A 393 -5.11 4.79 12.11
C GLY A 393 -6.14 3.69 11.81
N TYR A 394 -6.88 3.83 10.72
CA TYR A 394 -7.98 2.91 10.39
C TYR A 394 -8.16 2.71 8.89
N ILE A 395 -8.87 1.63 8.53
CA ILE A 395 -9.20 1.28 7.15
C ILE A 395 -10.71 1.13 7.02
N CYS A 396 -11.32 1.95 6.15
CA CYS A 396 -12.72 1.80 5.76
C CYS A 396 -12.87 0.88 4.55
N SER A 397 -13.93 0.07 4.53
CA SER A 397 -14.35 -0.71 3.37
C SER A 397 -15.86 -0.65 3.15
N CYS A 398 -16.30 -0.92 1.93
CA CYS A 398 -17.70 -0.85 1.54
C CYS A 398 -18.25 -2.24 1.18
N ASP A 399 -19.57 -2.38 1.31
CA ASP A 399 -20.40 -3.48 0.81
C ASP A 399 -20.29 -3.61 -0.72
N GLU A 400 -20.63 -4.80 -1.23
CA GLU A 400 -20.66 -5.06 -2.67
C GLU A 400 -21.55 -4.06 -3.42
N GLY A 401 -21.01 -3.51 -4.51
CA GLY A 401 -21.68 -2.47 -5.30
C GLY A 401 -21.52 -1.05 -4.75
N PHE A 402 -20.58 -0.83 -3.82
CA PHE A 402 -20.18 0.50 -3.35
C PHE A 402 -18.66 0.69 -3.43
N THR A 403 -18.21 1.92 -3.69
CA THR A 403 -16.79 2.30 -3.71
C THR A 403 -16.48 3.36 -2.66
N VAL A 404 -15.30 3.27 -2.05
CA VAL A 404 -14.85 4.22 -1.03
C VAL A 404 -14.53 5.57 -1.68
N PHE A 405 -15.14 6.64 -1.21
CA PHE A 405 -14.93 8.03 -1.63
C PHE A 405 -14.45 8.87 -0.45
N GLY A 406 -13.35 9.62 -0.63
CA GLY A 406 -12.79 10.49 0.42
C GLY A 406 -12.38 9.73 1.69
N SER A 407 -11.85 8.50 1.53
CA SER A 407 -11.34 7.58 2.57
C SER A 407 -12.30 7.11 3.67
N THR A 408 -13.53 7.65 3.76
CA THR A 408 -14.49 7.33 4.84
C THR A 408 -15.89 6.99 4.35
N LYS A 409 -16.29 7.40 3.13
CA LYS A 409 -17.68 7.28 2.64
C LYS A 409 -17.84 6.19 1.58
N CYS A 410 -19.01 5.57 1.51
CA CYS A 410 -19.31 4.54 0.52
C CYS A 410 -20.35 5.05 -0.49
N LEU A 411 -19.97 5.10 -1.78
CA LEU A 411 -20.85 5.54 -2.86
C LEU A 411 -21.27 4.35 -3.73
N LYS A 412 -22.56 4.24 -4.02
CA LYS A 412 -23.11 3.14 -4.82
C LYS A 412 -22.61 3.22 -6.26
N THR A 413 -22.13 2.11 -6.80
CA THR A 413 -21.84 1.96 -8.23
C THR A 413 -23.13 1.63 -8.97
N ASP A 414 -23.71 2.62 -9.65
CA ASP A 414 -24.85 2.38 -10.54
C ASP A 414 -24.37 1.61 -11.78
N ILE A 415 -24.80 0.35 -11.90
CA ILE A 415 -24.62 -0.43 -13.13
C ILE A 415 -25.54 0.16 -14.19
N VAL A 416 -24.99 0.97 -15.11
CA VAL A 416 -25.73 1.47 -16.28
C VAL A 416 -25.63 0.45 -17.41
N ASN A 417 -26.72 -0.27 -17.67
CA ASN A 417 -26.94 -0.93 -18.94
C ASN A 417 -27.34 0.11 -20.00
N GLY A 418 -26.44 0.37 -20.96
CA GLY A 418 -26.81 0.77 -22.33
C GLY A 418 -26.54 2.22 -22.78
N SER A 419 -25.76 2.30 -23.86
CA SER A 419 -25.76 3.32 -24.93
C SER A 419 -25.16 4.72 -24.67
N GLY A 420 -23.92 4.87 -25.16
CA GLY A 420 -23.22 6.07 -25.63
C GLY A 420 -23.72 7.48 -25.32
N THR A 421 -22.91 8.25 -24.59
CA THR A 421 -22.17 9.43 -25.11
C THR A 421 -21.34 10.04 -23.97
N SER A 422 -20.17 10.53 -24.32
CA SER A 422 -19.18 11.14 -23.43
C SER A 422 -19.76 12.26 -22.56
N THR A 423 -19.60 12.13 -21.24
CA THR A 423 -19.12 13.25 -20.42
C THR A 423 -18.10 12.71 -19.43
N THR A 424 -16.89 13.23 -19.57
CA THR A 424 -15.76 13.10 -18.66
C THR A 424 -16.18 13.50 -17.24
N ILE A 425 -16.15 12.56 -16.30
CA ILE A 425 -15.93 12.90 -14.90
C ILE A 425 -14.52 12.42 -14.58
N ASP A 426 -13.59 13.37 -14.64
CA ASP A 426 -12.24 13.21 -14.09
C ASP A 426 -12.34 12.73 -12.65
N LEU A 427 -11.80 11.55 -12.37
CA LEU A 427 -11.46 11.18 -10.98
C LEU A 427 -10.08 10.51 -10.92
N PHE A 428 -9.10 11.16 -11.53
CA PHE A 428 -7.80 11.24 -10.89
C PHE A 428 -7.67 12.64 -10.27
N THR A 429 -7.87 12.72 -8.96
CA THR A 429 -6.91 13.49 -8.18
C THR A 429 -6.49 12.75 -6.92
N PRO A 430 -5.25 12.95 -6.50
CA PRO A 430 -4.67 12.15 -5.45
C PRO A 430 -4.11 12.96 -4.25
N ILE A 431 -3.69 12.25 -3.19
CA ILE A 431 -2.75 12.65 -2.11
C ILE A 431 -3.41 13.12 -0.79
N SER A 432 -3.06 12.39 0.28
CA SER A 432 -2.74 12.79 1.66
C SER A 432 -3.65 13.72 2.48
N LEU A 433 -4.00 13.21 3.67
CA LEU A 433 -4.08 13.81 5.02
C LEU A 433 -4.84 15.13 5.26
N THR A 434 -5.80 15.06 6.20
CA THR A 434 -5.87 16.05 7.28
C THR A 434 -5.88 15.31 8.63
N PRO A 435 -5.11 15.75 9.64
CA PRO A 435 -5.17 15.20 10.99
C PRO A 435 -6.49 15.58 11.66
N THR A 436 -7.04 14.72 12.51
CA THR A 436 -7.87 15.23 13.59
C THR A 436 -6.93 15.96 14.57
N GLU A 437 -6.71 17.25 14.36
CA GLU A 437 -6.46 18.13 15.50
C GLU A 437 -7.78 18.23 16.26
N ILE A 438 -7.82 17.70 17.48
CA ILE A 438 -8.80 18.20 18.43
C ILE A 438 -8.37 19.66 18.72
N PRO A 439 -9.30 20.64 18.73
CA PRO A 439 -8.97 21.97 19.23
C PRO A 439 -8.31 21.85 20.60
N SER A 440 -7.32 22.71 20.87
CA SER A 440 -6.57 22.77 22.13
C SER A 440 -7.47 22.36 23.29
N SER A 441 -7.12 21.26 23.97
CA SER A 441 -7.82 20.85 25.18
C SER A 441 -7.88 22.07 26.09
N MET A 442 -9.09 22.63 26.24
CA MET A 442 -9.31 23.66 27.24
C MET A 442 -9.10 22.96 28.57
N SER A 443 -7.97 23.26 29.20
CA SER A 443 -7.70 22.96 30.59
C SER A 443 -8.99 23.12 31.40
N THR A 444 -9.24 22.17 32.29
CA THR A 444 -10.36 22.09 33.23
C THR A 444 -10.55 23.34 34.11
N ALA A 445 -9.68 24.35 34.00
CA ALA A 445 -9.87 25.69 34.55
C ALA A 445 -10.79 26.62 33.72
N GLY A 446 -11.00 26.38 32.42
CA GLY A 446 -11.76 27.27 31.52
C GLY A 446 -13.29 27.10 31.57
N LEU A 447 -13.77 25.89 31.87
CA LEU A 447 -15.20 25.58 31.94
C LEU A 447 -15.89 26.23 33.16
N ALA A 448 -15.16 26.48 34.25
CA ALA A 448 -15.71 27.22 35.39
C ALA A 448 -15.92 28.72 35.06
N GLY A 449 -15.01 29.33 34.31
CA GLY A 449 -15.08 30.75 33.96
C GLY A 449 -16.22 31.08 33.00
N THR A 450 -16.45 30.24 31.99
CA THR A 450 -17.54 30.43 31.01
C THR A 450 -18.92 30.17 31.64
N ILE A 451 -19.05 29.21 32.56
CA ILE A 451 -20.28 29.01 33.32
C ILE A 451 -20.59 30.22 34.22
N VAL A 452 -19.58 30.81 34.88
CA VAL A 452 -19.77 32.01 35.72
C VAL A 452 -20.15 33.23 34.88
N VAL A 453 -19.54 33.43 33.71
CA VAL A 453 -19.89 34.56 32.82
C VAL A 453 -21.27 34.37 32.20
N CYS A 454 -21.60 33.16 31.71
CA CYS A 454 -22.93 32.87 31.16
C CYS A 454 -24.02 32.98 32.23
N SER A 455 -23.78 32.48 33.44
CA SER A 455 -24.74 32.64 34.55
C SER A 455 -24.89 34.10 34.98
N ALA A 456 -23.82 34.90 35.00
CA ALA A 456 -23.92 36.34 35.28
C ALA A 456 -24.70 37.09 34.18
N VAL A 457 -24.49 36.76 32.90
CA VAL A 457 -25.23 37.36 31.78
C VAL A 457 -26.70 36.95 31.82
N VAL A 458 -27.01 35.69 32.09
CA VAL A 458 -28.41 35.23 32.24
C VAL A 458 -29.08 35.91 33.44
N MET A 459 -28.40 36.03 34.58
CA MET A 459 -28.92 36.76 35.73
C MET A 459 -29.15 38.25 35.42
N PHE A 460 -28.25 38.88 34.65
CA PHE A 460 -28.41 40.27 34.21
C PHE A 460 -29.58 40.42 33.23
N LEU A 461 -29.76 39.49 32.29
CA LEU A 461 -30.88 39.49 31.35
C LEU A 461 -32.22 39.24 32.08
N MET A 462 -32.25 38.34 33.05
CA MET A 462 -33.41 38.11 33.90
C MET A 462 -33.73 39.33 34.76
N ALA A 463 -32.72 40.01 35.32
CA ALA A 463 -32.90 41.26 36.03
C ALA A 463 -33.43 42.36 35.10
N CYS A 464 -32.93 42.47 33.87
CA CYS A 464 -33.45 43.38 32.85
C CYS A 464 -34.89 43.04 32.47
N LEU A 465 -35.24 41.75 32.35
CA LEU A 465 -36.59 41.30 32.05
C LEU A 465 -37.54 41.63 33.20
N VAL A 466 -37.13 41.42 34.46
CA VAL A 466 -37.91 41.80 35.64
C VAL A 466 -38.05 43.32 35.74
N LEU A 467 -37.00 44.09 35.50
CA LEU A 467 -37.08 45.56 35.44
C LEU A 467 -37.99 46.05 34.31
N HIS A 468 -37.97 45.36 33.16
CA HIS A 468 -38.87 45.65 32.04
C HIS A 468 -40.31 45.29 32.38
N LEU A 469 -40.56 44.15 33.02
CA LEU A 469 -41.90 43.73 33.48
C LEU A 469 -42.43 44.64 34.59
N MET A 470 -41.57 45.11 35.51
CA MET A 470 -41.96 46.10 36.52
C MET A 470 -42.25 47.46 35.88
N LYS A 471 -41.44 47.92 34.91
CA LYS A 471 -41.75 49.11 34.12
C LYS A 471 -43.05 48.93 33.34
N CYS A 472 -43.27 47.77 32.74
CA CYS A 472 -44.49 47.46 31.99
C CYS A 472 -45.71 47.37 32.91
N CYS A 473 -45.60 46.79 34.11
CA CYS A 473 -46.68 46.82 35.11
C CYS A 473 -46.99 48.24 35.59
N ARG A 474 -45.96 49.08 35.79
CA ARG A 474 -46.15 50.51 36.11
C ARG A 474 -46.82 51.26 34.95
N THR A 475 -46.48 50.91 33.71
CA THR A 475 -47.12 51.45 32.49
C THR A 475 -48.54 50.92 32.32
N ILE A 476 -48.84 49.67 32.71
CA ILE A 476 -50.17 49.06 32.68
C ILE A 476 -51.06 49.62 33.78
N GLU A 477 -50.53 49.89 34.99
CA GLU A 477 -51.25 50.66 36.02
C GLU A 477 -51.61 52.07 35.52
N ASN A 478 -50.69 52.72 34.81
CA ASN A 478 -50.95 54.02 34.16
C ASN A 478 -51.93 53.92 32.97
N LEU A 479 -51.97 52.80 32.24
CA LEU A 479 -52.90 52.56 31.13
C LEU A 479 -54.30 52.12 31.59
N ILE A 480 -54.42 51.44 32.73
CA ILE A 480 -55.73 51.11 33.35
C ILE A 480 -56.38 52.39 33.92
N LEU A 481 -55.58 53.35 34.39
CA LEU A 481 -56.05 54.71 34.71
C LEU A 481 -56.42 55.55 33.47
N ALA A 482 -55.89 55.24 32.29
CA ALA A 482 -56.14 55.99 31.05
C ALA A 482 -57.22 55.37 30.13
N LYS A 483 -57.51 54.07 30.24
CA LYS A 483 -58.52 53.36 29.42
C LYS A 483 -59.96 53.47 29.95
N SER A 484 -60.22 54.42 30.86
CA SER A 484 -61.57 54.84 31.24
C SER A 484 -62.22 55.82 30.24
N CYS A 485 -61.54 56.20 29.15
CA CYS A 485 -62.09 57.14 28.18
C CYS A 485 -61.93 56.65 26.73
N ASN A 486 -63.05 56.73 26.01
CA ASN A 486 -63.27 56.64 24.55
C ASN A 486 -63.64 55.28 23.92
N GLU A 487 -64.97 55.15 23.81
CA GLU A 487 -65.78 54.36 22.88
C GLU A 487 -65.66 54.81 21.41
N ASP A 488 -65.89 53.82 20.54
CA ASP A 488 -66.67 53.80 19.29
C ASP A 488 -66.29 54.57 18.00
N VAL A 489 -66.50 53.80 16.91
CA VAL A 489 -67.25 54.11 15.66
C VAL A 489 -66.51 53.72 14.36
N HIS A 490 -66.99 52.60 13.77
CA HIS A 490 -67.32 52.26 12.35
C HIS A 490 -66.86 53.21 11.21
N ASP A 491 -66.60 52.82 9.95
CA ASP A 491 -67.14 51.71 9.15
C ASP A 491 -66.33 51.47 7.84
N LEU A 492 -66.59 50.33 7.19
CA LEU A 492 -66.04 49.82 5.93
C LEU A 492 -66.74 50.37 4.67
N GLN A 493 -66.00 50.50 3.54
CA GLN A 493 -66.36 49.88 2.24
C GLN A 493 -65.37 50.26 1.12
N GLN A 494 -64.94 49.27 0.31
CA GLN A 494 -65.43 49.05 -1.06
C GLN A 494 -64.73 47.87 -1.74
N VAL A 495 -65.53 47.00 -2.39
CA VAL A 495 -65.09 46.02 -3.40
C VAL A 495 -65.83 46.33 -4.69
N THR A 496 -65.08 46.38 -5.80
CA THR A 496 -65.54 46.55 -7.19
C THR A 496 -65.97 45.21 -7.80
N THR A 497 -66.99 45.25 -8.66
CA THR A 497 -67.24 44.24 -9.71
C THR A 497 -67.25 44.94 -11.07
N GLY A 498 -66.76 44.27 -12.11
CA GLY A 498 -66.86 44.72 -13.49
C GLY A 498 -67.43 43.62 -14.38
N LYS A 499 -68.53 43.97 -15.07
CA LYS A 499 -69.20 43.33 -16.23
C LYS A 499 -69.73 41.91 -16.12
#